data_AF-A0A4R3MCQ3-F1
#
_entry.id   AF-A0A4R3MCQ3-F1
#
_cell.length_a   1.000
_cell.length_b   1.000
_cell.length_c   1.000
_cell.angle_alpha   90.00
_cell.angle_beta   90.00
_cell.angle_gamma   90.00
#
_symmetry.space_group_name_H-M   'P 1'
#
loop_
_entity.id
_entity.type
_entity.pdbx_description
1 polymer ?
#
loop_
_entity_poly.entity_id
_entity_poly.type
_entity_poly.pdbx_seq_one_letter_code
_entity_poly.pdbx_strand_id
1 'polypeptide(L)'
;MLFTEDILFVHVPKMAGMSITRFLLNNLRGDLHMYLPASAFDHAVQTLAFDDVRARLELIEGARHEDMHDAREKLALRGIGLSSFKLVIAAIRDPYDLEVSHCEHMCARHAKNAVRISQAQQECLERRDFAQFVEIFPFFKRSADEFERFWTRDGVAPDNLRRIRFENLGPELHDAVAPYSLARYQLPHVNRSRREVPLEGYLTPAIEAAIYRKYAYLFDFYERWRA
;
A
#
# COMPACT_ATOMS: atom_id res chain seq x y z
N MET A 1 -8.64 -3.99 -0.98
CA MET A 1 -8.35 -4.63 -2.27
C MET A 1 -9.32 -4.08 -3.31
N LEU A 2 -8.93 -3.91 -4.57
CA LEU A 2 -9.80 -3.44 -5.66
C LEU A 2 -9.58 -4.34 -6.87
N PHE A 3 -10.63 -4.70 -7.60
CA PHE A 3 -10.48 -5.51 -8.81
C PHE A 3 -11.59 -5.28 -9.83
N THR A 4 -11.32 -5.73 -11.05
CA THR A 4 -12.22 -5.86 -12.21
C THR A 4 -12.14 -7.31 -12.70
N GLU A 5 -12.69 -7.64 -13.86
CA GLU A 5 -12.40 -8.94 -14.49
C GLU A 5 -10.91 -9.12 -14.82
N ASP A 6 -10.23 -8.05 -15.24
CA ASP A 6 -8.87 -8.11 -15.79
C ASP A 6 -7.76 -7.77 -14.79
N ILE A 7 -8.04 -6.88 -13.83
CA ILE A 7 -7.05 -6.34 -12.89
C ILE A 7 -7.42 -6.65 -11.46
N LEU A 8 -6.41 -7.05 -10.67
CA LEU A 8 -6.44 -7.03 -9.22
C LEU A 8 -5.43 -6.02 -8.67
N PHE A 9 -5.82 -5.18 -7.73
CA PHE A 9 -4.96 -4.28 -6.97
C PHE A 9 -4.93 -4.65 -5.48
N VAL A 10 -3.72 -4.98 -5.01
CA VAL A 10 -3.38 -5.28 -3.63
C VAL A 10 -2.84 -4.03 -2.95
N HIS A 11 -3.57 -3.53 -1.95
CA HIS A 11 -3.25 -2.28 -1.26
C HIS A 11 -2.24 -2.52 -0.12
N VAL A 12 -0.96 -2.41 -0.46
CA VAL A 12 0.15 -2.47 0.51
C VAL A 12 0.18 -1.20 1.39
N PRO A 13 0.25 -1.32 2.73
CA PRO A 13 0.30 -0.17 3.62
C PRO A 13 1.44 0.79 3.27
N LYS A 14 1.16 2.10 3.31
CA LYS A 14 2.15 3.19 3.11
C LYS A 14 2.82 3.27 1.73
N MET A 15 2.33 2.48 0.76
CA MET A 15 2.81 2.47 -0.62
C MET A 15 1.90 3.27 -1.56
N ALA A 16 1.48 4.47 -1.15
CA ALA A 16 0.52 5.32 -1.89
C ALA A 16 -0.83 4.66 -2.21
N GLY A 17 -1.23 3.61 -1.50
CA GLY A 17 -2.39 2.81 -1.90
C GLY A 17 -3.71 3.58 -1.99
N MET A 18 -3.90 4.65 -1.21
CA MET A 18 -5.04 5.57 -1.38
C MET A 18 -5.01 6.30 -2.73
N SER A 19 -3.86 6.82 -3.14
CA SER A 19 -3.68 7.54 -4.41
C SER A 19 -3.92 6.59 -5.59
N ILE A 20 -3.40 5.37 -5.48
CA ILE A 20 -3.60 4.31 -6.48
C ILE A 20 -5.06 3.89 -6.55
N THR A 21 -5.72 3.61 -5.41
CA THR A 21 -7.15 3.28 -5.38
C THR A 21 -7.98 4.35 -6.08
N ARG A 22 -7.77 5.63 -5.74
CA ARG A 22 -8.51 6.73 -6.37
C ARG A 22 -8.25 6.79 -7.87
N PHE A 23 -7.01 6.60 -8.29
CA PHE A 23 -6.67 6.56 -9.71
C PHE A 23 -7.35 5.41 -10.45
N LEU A 24 -7.30 4.20 -9.90
CA LEU A 24 -7.86 3.01 -10.51
C LEU A 24 -9.40 3.07 -10.58
N LEU A 25 -10.08 3.48 -9.50
CA LEU A 25 -11.54 3.65 -9.51
C LEU A 25 -12.00 4.56 -10.66
N ASN A 26 -11.26 5.63 -10.91
CA ASN A 26 -11.64 6.63 -11.92
C ASN A 26 -11.18 6.30 -13.34
N ASN A 27 -10.29 5.32 -13.52
CA ASN A 27 -9.73 4.97 -14.83
C ASN A 27 -10.07 3.57 -15.33
N LEU A 28 -10.17 2.56 -14.48
CA LEU A 28 -10.37 1.19 -14.96
C LEU A 28 -11.73 1.04 -15.65
N ARG A 29 -11.79 0.24 -16.72
CA ARG A 29 -13.04 -0.14 -17.42
C ARG A 29 -13.78 -1.26 -16.68
N GLY A 30 -15.04 -1.48 -17.06
CA GLY A 30 -15.86 -2.59 -16.56
C GLY A 30 -16.37 -2.38 -15.13
N ASP A 31 -16.89 -3.45 -14.55
CA ASP A 31 -17.39 -3.48 -13.18
C ASP A 31 -16.22 -3.48 -12.19
N LEU A 32 -16.36 -2.66 -11.15
CA LEU A 32 -15.38 -2.46 -10.10
C LEU A 32 -15.88 -3.10 -8.82
N HIS A 33 -15.02 -3.88 -8.18
CA HIS A 33 -15.31 -4.50 -6.89
C HIS A 33 -14.24 -4.11 -5.90
N MET A 34 -14.62 -3.55 -4.76
CA MET A 34 -13.66 -3.08 -3.75
C MET A 34 -13.98 -3.65 -2.38
N TYR A 35 -13.02 -4.38 -1.81
CA TYR A 35 -13.05 -4.81 -0.41
C TYR A 35 -12.40 -3.77 0.48
N LEU A 36 -13.15 -3.34 1.49
CA LEU A 36 -12.73 -2.40 2.53
C LEU A 36 -13.68 -2.51 3.75
N PRO A 37 -13.31 -1.97 4.93
CA PRO A 37 -14.22 -1.93 6.06
C PRO A 37 -15.49 -1.12 5.73
N ALA A 38 -16.65 -1.56 6.20
CA ALA A 38 -17.91 -0.84 6.02
C ALA A 38 -17.83 0.63 6.45
N SER A 39 -17.09 0.93 7.52
CA SER A 39 -16.84 2.30 8.01
C SER A 39 -16.07 3.21 7.04
N ALA A 40 -15.54 2.66 5.94
CA ALA A 40 -14.82 3.40 4.91
C ALA A 40 -15.59 3.49 3.57
N PHE A 41 -16.82 2.96 3.50
CA PHE A 41 -17.61 2.97 2.27
C PHE A 41 -17.91 4.39 1.79
N ASP A 42 -18.41 5.25 2.67
CA ASP A 42 -18.74 6.64 2.31
C ASP A 42 -17.50 7.40 1.82
N HIS A 43 -16.36 7.18 2.47
CA HIS A 43 -15.10 7.78 2.05
C HIS A 43 -14.69 7.34 0.64
N ALA A 44 -14.83 6.04 0.31
CA ALA A 44 -14.52 5.54 -1.02
C ALA A 44 -15.40 6.22 -2.10
N VAL A 45 -16.71 6.37 -1.83
CA VAL A 45 -17.65 7.05 -2.74
C VAL A 45 -17.30 8.52 -2.92
N GLN A 46 -16.89 9.22 -1.87
CA GLN A 46 -16.46 10.63 -1.95
C GLN A 46 -15.19 10.84 -2.77
N THR A 47 -14.40 9.79 -3.03
CA THR A 47 -13.18 9.91 -3.85
C THR A 47 -13.43 9.78 -5.36
N LEU A 48 -14.64 9.40 -5.76
CA LEU A 48 -15.03 9.27 -7.16
C LEU A 48 -15.05 10.65 -7.82
N ALA A 49 -14.48 10.71 -9.02
CA ALA A 49 -14.40 11.93 -9.83
C ALA A 49 -15.47 11.97 -10.93
N PHE A 50 -16.13 10.85 -11.21
CA PHE A 50 -17.15 10.74 -12.25
C PHE A 50 -18.34 9.92 -11.75
N ASP A 51 -19.55 10.37 -12.05
CA ASP A 51 -20.80 9.76 -11.58
C ASP A 51 -20.99 8.34 -12.10
N ASP A 52 -20.52 8.05 -13.32
CA ASP A 52 -20.61 6.70 -13.91
C ASP A 52 -19.82 5.65 -13.12
N VAL A 53 -18.78 6.06 -12.38
CA VAL A 53 -18.00 5.15 -11.54
C VAL A 53 -18.86 4.58 -10.42
N ARG A 54 -19.80 5.35 -9.88
CA ARG A 54 -20.69 4.87 -8.81
C ARG A 54 -21.61 3.76 -9.31
N ALA A 55 -22.11 3.87 -10.53
CA ALA A 55 -23.05 2.90 -11.10
C ALA A 55 -22.43 1.50 -11.31
N ARG A 56 -21.11 1.44 -11.47
CA ARG A 56 -20.34 0.21 -11.71
C ARG A 56 -19.47 -0.24 -10.52
N LEU A 57 -19.58 0.43 -9.37
CA LEU A 57 -18.78 0.12 -8.17
C LEU A 57 -19.58 -0.65 -7.13
N GLU A 58 -19.20 -1.90 -6.91
CA GLU A 58 -19.62 -2.72 -5.79
C GLU A 58 -18.63 -2.56 -4.63
N LEU A 59 -19.13 -2.11 -3.47
CA LEU A 59 -18.37 -2.09 -2.22
C LEU A 59 -18.71 -3.33 -1.41
N ILE A 60 -17.68 -4.08 -1.02
CA ILE A 60 -17.81 -5.35 -0.32
C ILE A 60 -17.12 -5.22 1.03
N GLU A 61 -17.76 -5.70 2.09
CA GLU A 61 -17.18 -5.63 3.44
C GLU A 61 -15.92 -6.51 3.53
N GLY A 62 -14.86 -5.93 4.06
CA GLY A 62 -13.57 -6.59 4.27
C GLY A 62 -12.68 -5.84 5.25
N ALA A 63 -11.41 -6.24 5.31
CA ALA A 63 -10.40 -5.61 6.13
C ALA A 63 -9.59 -4.56 5.34
N ARG A 64 -8.83 -3.75 6.07
CA ARG A 64 -7.78 -2.92 5.45
C ARG A 64 -6.56 -3.77 5.20
N HIS A 65 -5.87 -3.49 4.10
CA HIS A 65 -4.59 -4.12 3.76
C HIS A 65 -4.67 -5.64 3.58
N GLU A 66 -5.73 -6.03 2.88
CA GLU A 66 -5.91 -7.23 2.06
C GLU A 66 -4.63 -7.81 1.46
N ASP A 67 -3.98 -8.86 1.97
CA ASP A 67 -2.80 -9.42 1.29
C ASP A 67 -3.15 -10.48 0.23
N MET A 68 -2.16 -11.08 -0.45
CA MET A 68 -2.42 -12.04 -1.54
C MET A 68 -3.16 -13.29 -1.05
N HIS A 69 -2.91 -13.69 0.20
CA HIS A 69 -3.59 -14.83 0.78
C HIS A 69 -5.05 -14.49 1.06
N ASP A 70 -5.32 -13.34 1.68
CA ASP A 70 -6.67 -12.84 1.92
C ASP A 70 -7.43 -12.66 0.59
N ALA A 71 -6.76 -12.12 -0.43
CA ALA A 71 -7.30 -11.94 -1.76
C ALA A 71 -7.73 -13.27 -2.37
N ARG A 72 -6.87 -14.29 -2.33
CA ARG A 72 -7.17 -15.65 -2.81
C ARG A 72 -8.42 -16.21 -2.16
N GLU A 73 -8.52 -16.13 -0.84
CA GLU A 73 -9.68 -16.68 -0.10
C GLU A 73 -10.97 -15.97 -0.47
N LYS A 74 -10.96 -14.64 -0.52
CA LYS A 74 -12.14 -13.83 -0.85
C LYS A 74 -12.60 -14.01 -2.28
N LEU A 75 -11.65 -14.06 -3.22
CA LEU A 75 -11.95 -14.26 -4.64
C LEU A 75 -12.48 -15.67 -4.90
N ALA A 76 -11.98 -16.68 -4.19
CA ALA A 76 -12.48 -18.06 -4.30
C ALA A 76 -13.97 -18.17 -3.91
N LEU A 77 -14.45 -17.38 -2.94
CA LEU A 77 -15.88 -17.30 -2.59
C LEU A 77 -16.75 -16.81 -3.75
N ARG A 78 -16.15 -16.16 -4.75
CA ARG A 78 -16.80 -15.66 -5.98
C ARG A 78 -16.46 -16.52 -7.20
N GLY A 79 -15.77 -17.65 -7.02
CA GLY A 79 -15.31 -18.50 -8.11
C GLY A 79 -14.19 -17.89 -8.96
N ILE A 80 -13.47 -16.88 -8.44
CA ILE A 80 -12.40 -16.16 -9.15
C ILE A 80 -11.04 -16.65 -8.63
N GLY A 81 -10.15 -17.02 -9.54
CA GLY A 81 -8.77 -17.41 -9.21
C GLY A 81 -7.79 -16.25 -9.42
N LEU A 82 -6.72 -16.16 -8.61
CA LEU A 82 -5.69 -15.12 -8.80
C LEU A 82 -5.04 -15.16 -10.20
N SER A 83 -4.98 -16.34 -10.81
CA SER A 83 -4.43 -16.52 -12.17
C SER A 83 -5.40 -16.11 -13.29
N SER A 84 -6.67 -15.79 -12.99
CA SER A 84 -7.61 -15.33 -14.03
C SER A 84 -7.41 -13.86 -14.37
N PHE A 85 -6.81 -13.07 -13.48
CA PHE A 85 -6.48 -11.68 -13.80
C PHE A 85 -5.36 -11.64 -14.84
N LYS A 86 -5.50 -10.75 -15.80
CA LYS A 86 -4.43 -10.42 -16.75
C LYS A 86 -3.31 -9.65 -16.07
N LEU A 87 -3.62 -8.93 -15.00
CA LEU A 87 -2.66 -8.09 -14.28
C LEU A 87 -2.99 -8.01 -12.78
N VAL A 88 -2.03 -8.34 -11.93
CA VAL A 88 -2.08 -8.08 -10.50
C VAL A 88 -1.12 -6.94 -10.18
N ILE A 89 -1.54 -5.95 -9.40
CA ILE A 89 -0.75 -4.76 -9.09
C ILE A 89 -0.54 -4.69 -7.58
N ALA A 90 0.71 -4.48 -7.19
CA ALA A 90 1.08 -4.11 -5.82
C ALA A 90 2.21 -3.09 -5.86
N ALA A 91 2.08 -1.99 -5.10
CA ALA A 91 3.13 -0.99 -5.03
C ALA A 91 4.24 -1.42 -4.07
N ILE A 92 5.47 -1.00 -4.35
CA ILE A 92 6.66 -1.20 -3.51
C ILE A 92 7.39 0.14 -3.34
N ARG A 93 8.10 0.31 -2.24
CA ARG A 93 8.83 1.53 -1.90
C ARG A 93 10.16 1.16 -1.27
N ASP A 94 11.15 2.03 -1.47
CA ASP A 94 12.41 1.97 -0.75
C ASP A 94 12.18 1.80 0.77
N PRO A 95 12.81 0.82 1.44
CA PRO A 95 12.56 0.55 2.86
C PRO A 95 12.93 1.71 3.80
N TYR A 96 13.93 2.54 3.46
CA TYR A 96 14.28 3.70 4.27
C TYR A 96 13.16 4.74 4.20
N ASP A 97 12.68 5.05 3.00
CA ASP A 97 11.56 5.97 2.83
C ASP A 97 10.24 5.43 3.41
N LEU A 98 10.05 4.10 3.37
CA LEU A 98 8.91 3.45 4.00
C LEU A 98 8.88 3.71 5.52
N GLU A 99 10.01 3.53 6.19
CA GLU A 99 10.09 3.66 7.64
C GLU A 99 9.90 5.10 8.11
N VAL A 100 10.48 6.07 7.40
CA VAL A 100 10.23 7.50 7.68
C VAL A 100 8.75 7.81 7.49
N SER A 101 8.13 7.33 6.39
CA SER A 101 6.69 7.51 6.13
C SER A 101 5.80 6.87 7.20
N HIS A 102 6.25 5.78 7.81
CA HIS A 102 5.58 5.13 8.93
C HIS A 102 5.68 5.96 10.22
N CYS A 103 6.89 6.44 10.56
CA CYS A 103 7.11 7.32 11.71
C CYS A 103 6.26 8.57 11.62
N GLU A 104 6.33 9.31 10.51
CA GLU A 104 5.54 10.53 10.29
C GLU A 104 4.03 10.28 10.43
N HIS A 105 3.56 9.12 9.95
CA HIS A 105 2.16 8.73 10.10
C HIS A 105 1.78 8.49 11.56
N MET A 106 2.61 7.78 12.31
CA MET A 106 2.35 7.46 13.71
C MET A 106 2.39 8.73 14.57
N CYS A 107 3.36 9.63 14.34
CA CYS A 107 3.41 10.95 14.97
C CYS A 107 2.13 11.75 14.69
N ALA A 108 1.73 11.87 13.41
CA ALA A 108 0.53 12.62 13.04
C ALA A 108 -0.76 11.99 13.59
N ARG A 109 -0.82 10.65 13.69
CA ARG A 109 -1.97 9.93 14.23
C ARG A 109 -2.06 10.09 15.74
N HIS A 110 -0.95 9.98 16.46
CA HIS A 110 -0.86 10.20 17.90
C HIS A 110 -1.26 11.62 18.28
N ALA A 111 -0.84 12.62 17.50
CA ALA A 111 -1.24 14.01 17.70
C ALA A 111 -2.75 14.27 17.53
N LYS A 112 -3.45 13.42 16.77
CA LYS A 112 -4.88 13.61 16.44
C LYS A 112 -5.83 12.71 17.22
N ASN A 113 -5.37 11.53 17.62
CA ASN A 113 -6.19 10.48 18.21
C ASN A 113 -5.43 9.74 19.30
N ALA A 114 -6.13 9.28 20.32
CA ALA A 114 -5.58 8.29 21.24
C ALA A 114 -5.29 6.99 20.48
N VAL A 115 -4.01 6.68 20.29
CA VAL A 115 -3.56 5.39 19.74
C VAL A 115 -3.22 4.49 20.91
N ARG A 116 -3.74 3.27 20.93
CA ARG A 116 -3.37 2.27 21.94
C ARG A 116 -1.97 1.74 21.65
N ILE A 117 -0.99 2.26 22.36
CA ILE A 117 0.44 1.93 22.28
C ILE A 117 1.03 1.77 23.69
N SER A 118 2.24 1.24 23.80
CA SER A 118 2.95 1.16 25.10
C SER A 118 3.41 2.54 25.58
N GLN A 119 3.74 2.67 26.87
CA GLN A 119 4.31 3.91 27.41
C GLN A 119 5.60 4.30 26.69
N ALA A 120 6.50 3.35 26.44
CA ALA A 120 7.74 3.62 25.69
C ALA A 120 7.48 4.11 24.26
N GLN A 121 6.47 3.54 23.58
CA GLN A 121 6.05 3.99 22.25
C GLN A 121 5.45 5.40 22.29
N GLN A 122 4.70 5.72 23.33
CA GLN A 122 4.16 7.07 23.53
C GLN A 122 5.30 8.09 23.72
N GLU A 123 6.22 7.83 24.65
CA GLU A 123 7.37 8.70 24.90
C GLU A 123 8.23 8.92 23.63
N CYS A 124 8.42 7.86 22.84
CA CYS A 124 9.12 7.92 21.55
C CYS A 124 8.44 8.88 20.57
N LEU A 125 7.11 8.80 20.41
CA LEU A 125 6.35 9.68 19.50
C LEU A 125 6.30 11.13 20.01
N GLU A 126 6.19 11.34 21.32
CA GLU A 126 6.20 12.67 21.94
C GLU A 126 7.53 13.39 21.73
N ARG A 127 8.65 12.66 21.83
CA ARG A 127 10.01 13.18 21.57
C ARG A 127 10.38 13.24 20.10
N ARG A 128 9.56 12.63 19.22
CA ARG A 128 9.89 12.40 17.80
C ARG A 128 11.27 11.72 17.62
N ASP A 129 11.58 10.76 18.49
CA ASP A 129 12.85 10.03 18.44
C ASP A 129 12.79 8.95 17.37
N PHE A 130 13.28 9.27 16.16
CA PHE A 130 13.26 8.33 15.04
C PHE A 130 14.13 7.09 15.28
N ALA A 131 15.28 7.24 15.95
CA ALA A 131 16.16 6.11 16.21
C ALA A 131 15.45 5.08 17.12
N GLN A 132 14.82 5.56 18.19
CA GLN A 132 14.00 4.72 19.05
C GLN A 132 12.79 4.16 18.30
N PHE A 133 12.16 4.95 17.43
CA PHE A 133 10.99 4.52 16.65
C PHE A 133 11.28 3.26 15.84
N VAL A 134 12.39 3.24 15.10
CA VAL A 134 12.79 2.12 14.24
C VAL A 134 12.86 0.81 15.03
N GLU A 135 13.40 0.87 16.25
CA GLU A 135 13.61 -0.29 17.12
C GLU A 135 12.31 -0.81 17.77
N ILE A 136 11.39 0.09 18.19
CA ILE A 136 10.26 -0.31 19.05
C ILE A 136 8.88 -0.34 18.36
N PHE A 137 8.75 0.22 17.15
CA PHE A 137 7.48 0.20 16.42
C PHE A 137 7.46 -0.92 15.39
N PRO A 138 6.57 -1.93 15.48
CA PRO A 138 6.40 -2.88 14.39
C PRO A 138 5.74 -2.17 13.20
N PHE A 139 6.15 -2.51 11.98
CA PHE A 139 5.48 -1.98 10.79
C PHE A 139 4.09 -2.59 10.65
N PHE A 140 3.03 -1.79 10.85
CA PHE A 140 1.64 -2.23 10.72
C PHE A 140 1.26 -3.49 11.51
N LYS A 141 1.94 -3.74 12.65
CA LYS A 141 1.80 -4.97 13.46
C LYS A 141 2.15 -6.26 12.70
N ARG A 142 2.90 -6.16 11.60
CA ARG A 142 3.34 -7.30 10.79
C ARG A 142 4.80 -7.62 11.10
N SER A 143 5.14 -8.91 11.08
CA SER A 143 6.53 -9.35 10.93
C SER A 143 7.02 -9.12 9.50
N ALA A 144 8.34 -9.22 9.28
CA ALA A 144 8.90 -9.17 7.93
C ALA A 144 8.30 -10.26 7.02
N ASP A 145 8.08 -11.46 7.55
CA ASP A 145 7.51 -12.60 6.81
C ASP A 145 6.02 -12.36 6.44
N GLU A 146 5.26 -11.69 7.30
CA GLU A 146 3.88 -11.31 6.99
C GLU A 146 3.78 -10.18 5.95
N PHE A 147 4.89 -9.47 5.71
CA PHE A 147 4.97 -8.41 4.73
C PHE A 147 5.17 -8.97 3.31
N GLU A 148 5.95 -10.04 3.18
CA GLU A 148 6.14 -10.77 1.92
C GLU A 148 4.81 -11.18 1.26
N ARG A 149 3.81 -11.54 2.07
CA ARG A 149 2.47 -11.97 1.63
C ARG A 149 1.73 -10.95 0.76
N PHE A 150 2.16 -9.68 0.73
CA PHE A 150 1.61 -8.69 -0.19
C PHE A 150 2.01 -8.90 -1.65
N TRP A 151 3.09 -9.63 -1.90
CA TRP A 151 3.63 -9.86 -3.25
C TRP A 151 3.76 -11.34 -3.61
N THR A 152 3.71 -12.24 -2.64
CA THR A 152 3.85 -13.67 -2.89
C THR A 152 2.65 -14.47 -2.42
N ARG A 153 2.46 -15.60 -3.10
CA ARG A 153 1.57 -16.69 -2.69
C ARG A 153 2.47 -17.89 -2.40
N ASP A 154 2.45 -18.36 -1.17
CA ASP A 154 3.28 -19.48 -0.72
C ASP A 154 4.78 -19.25 -1.01
N GLY A 155 5.25 -18.01 -0.82
CA GLY A 155 6.65 -17.60 -1.07
C GLY A 155 7.00 -17.34 -2.54
N VAL A 156 6.05 -17.51 -3.48
CA VAL A 156 6.27 -17.28 -4.91
C VAL A 156 5.44 -16.10 -5.42
N ALA A 157 6.08 -15.16 -6.10
CA ALA A 157 5.37 -14.06 -6.76
C ALA A 157 4.55 -14.61 -7.96
N PRO A 158 3.26 -14.26 -8.10
CA PRO A 158 2.48 -14.65 -9.27
C PRO A 158 3.08 -14.11 -10.57
N ASP A 159 3.03 -14.89 -11.66
CA ASP A 159 3.58 -14.50 -12.97
C ASP A 159 2.92 -13.22 -13.54
N ASN A 160 1.66 -12.98 -13.19
CA ASN A 160 0.89 -11.80 -13.58
C ASN A 160 1.06 -10.61 -12.62
N LEU A 161 1.94 -10.69 -11.62
CA LEU A 161 2.21 -9.59 -10.70
C LEU A 161 3.11 -8.52 -11.32
N ARG A 162 2.57 -7.32 -11.49
CA ARG A 162 3.32 -6.09 -11.70
C ARG A 162 3.51 -5.36 -10.39
N ARG A 163 4.77 -5.25 -9.99
CA ARG A 163 5.19 -4.32 -8.94
C ARG A 163 5.26 -2.92 -9.52
N ILE A 164 4.85 -1.91 -8.76
CA ILE A 164 4.93 -0.51 -9.17
C ILE A 164 5.76 0.24 -8.15
N ARG A 165 6.84 0.88 -8.59
CA ARG A 165 7.71 1.66 -7.70
C ARG A 165 7.01 2.92 -7.23
N PHE A 166 7.08 3.20 -5.95
CA PHE A 166 6.60 4.45 -5.38
C PHE A 166 7.35 5.65 -5.99
N GLU A 167 8.63 5.50 -6.28
CA GLU A 167 9.50 6.56 -6.83
C GLU A 167 9.08 6.96 -8.26
N ASN A 168 8.54 6.02 -9.03
CA ASN A 168 8.08 6.21 -10.41
C ASN A 168 6.57 5.94 -10.55
N LEU A 169 5.80 6.13 -9.48
CA LEU A 169 4.44 5.63 -9.36
C LEU A 169 3.52 6.04 -10.51
N GLY A 170 3.59 7.31 -10.92
CA GLY A 170 2.74 7.85 -11.99
C GLY A 170 2.97 7.14 -13.31
N PRO A 171 4.16 7.30 -13.94
CA PRO A 171 4.46 6.66 -15.21
C PRO A 171 4.27 5.14 -15.18
N GLU A 172 4.83 4.44 -14.18
CA GLU A 172 4.76 2.97 -14.14
C GLU A 172 3.32 2.46 -13.99
N LEU A 173 2.49 3.12 -13.17
CA LEU A 173 1.09 2.73 -13.00
C LEU A 173 0.28 3.01 -14.27
N HIS A 174 0.47 4.19 -14.88
CA HIS A 174 -0.21 4.56 -16.12
C HIS A 174 0.09 3.56 -17.23
N ASP A 175 1.36 3.22 -17.43
CA ASP A 175 1.79 2.28 -18.47
C ASP A 175 1.23 0.88 -18.19
N ALA A 176 1.30 0.41 -16.95
CA ALA A 176 0.82 -0.92 -16.56
C ALA A 176 -0.69 -1.09 -16.81
N VAL A 177 -1.51 -0.06 -16.53
CA VAL A 177 -2.97 -0.16 -16.68
C VAL A 177 -3.51 0.34 -18.00
N ALA A 178 -2.67 0.90 -18.88
CA ALA A 178 -3.11 1.52 -20.13
C ALA A 178 -4.08 0.66 -20.97
N PRO A 179 -3.87 -0.67 -21.13
CA PRO A 179 -4.79 -1.53 -21.89
C PRO A 179 -6.20 -1.63 -21.30
N TYR A 180 -6.34 -1.38 -20.00
CA TYR A 180 -7.57 -1.58 -19.22
C TYR A 180 -8.21 -0.25 -18.78
N SER A 181 -7.62 0.87 -19.21
CA SER A 181 -7.91 2.20 -18.71
C SER A 181 -8.78 3.02 -19.69
N LEU A 182 -9.61 3.89 -19.12
CA LEU A 182 -10.32 4.98 -19.80
C LEU A 182 -9.44 6.23 -19.96
N ALA A 183 -8.26 6.26 -19.32
CA ALA A 183 -7.26 7.32 -19.42
C ALA A 183 -7.80 8.75 -19.20
N ARG A 184 -8.74 8.90 -18.25
CA ARG A 184 -9.49 10.15 -18.03
C ARG A 184 -9.18 10.83 -16.69
N TYR A 185 -8.43 10.18 -15.82
CA TYR A 185 -8.07 10.72 -14.51
C TYR A 185 -6.56 10.66 -14.32
N GLN A 186 -5.97 11.78 -13.92
CA GLN A 186 -4.54 11.82 -13.62
C GLN A 186 -4.28 11.26 -12.23
N LEU A 187 -3.18 10.53 -12.05
CA LEU A 187 -2.76 10.09 -10.72
C LEU A 187 -2.55 11.35 -9.87
N PRO A 188 -3.37 11.55 -8.83
CA PRO A 188 -3.27 12.77 -8.08
C PRO A 188 -2.01 12.66 -7.23
N HIS A 189 -1.25 13.75 -7.10
CA HIS A 189 -0.13 13.85 -6.15
C HIS A 189 -0.65 13.91 -4.70
N VAL A 190 -1.34 12.84 -4.27
CA VAL A 190 -1.86 12.68 -2.91
C VAL A 190 -0.81 11.91 -2.13
N ASN A 191 -0.50 12.39 -0.92
CA ASN A 191 0.49 11.79 -0.02
C ASN A 191 1.96 11.95 -0.45
N ARG A 192 2.34 13.06 -1.13
CA ARG A 192 3.72 13.52 -1.01
C ARG A 192 3.91 13.86 0.46
N SER A 193 4.57 12.99 1.23
CA SER A 193 4.92 13.30 2.60
C SER A 193 5.68 14.62 2.55
N ARG A 194 5.08 15.68 3.09
CA ARG A 194 5.83 16.89 3.41
C ARG A 194 6.74 16.45 4.55
N ARG A 195 7.94 15.97 4.22
CA ARG A 195 8.94 15.69 5.23
C ARG A 195 9.45 17.04 5.71
N GLU A 196 9.44 17.26 7.03
CA GLU A 196 10.06 18.46 7.62
C GLU A 196 11.59 18.40 7.43
N VAL A 197 12.14 17.19 7.36
CA VAL A 197 13.57 16.91 7.18
C VAL A 197 13.78 16.04 5.93
N PRO A 198 14.83 16.27 5.11
CA PRO A 198 15.23 15.34 4.04
C PRO A 198 15.50 13.93 4.57
N LEU A 199 15.45 12.90 3.72
CA LEU A 199 15.66 11.51 4.16
C LEU A 199 17.01 11.36 4.88
N GLU A 200 18.03 12.00 4.33
CA GLU A 200 19.41 11.99 4.81
C GLU A 200 19.53 12.53 6.24
N GLY A 201 18.62 13.42 6.66
CA GLY A 201 18.63 13.96 8.02
C GLY A 201 18.12 12.96 9.08
N TYR A 202 17.47 11.87 8.67
CA TYR A 202 17.04 10.79 9.56
C TYR A 202 18.07 9.65 9.66
N LEU A 203 18.98 9.53 8.70
CA LEU A 203 19.80 8.32 8.53
C LEU A 203 21.19 8.50 9.15
N THR A 204 21.45 7.70 10.18
CA THR A 204 22.80 7.42 10.69
C THR A 204 23.13 5.95 10.41
N PRO A 205 24.41 5.53 10.42
CA PRO A 205 24.77 4.13 10.18
C PRO A 205 24.05 3.14 11.12
N ALA A 206 23.81 3.54 12.37
CA ALA A 206 23.07 2.73 13.34
C ALA A 206 21.59 2.58 12.96
N ILE A 207 20.96 3.67 12.54
CA ILE A 207 19.56 3.69 12.09
C ILE A 207 19.40 2.89 10.80
N GLU A 208 20.31 3.06 9.84
CA GLU A 208 20.29 2.30 8.59
C GLU A 208 20.39 0.80 8.84
N ALA A 209 21.30 0.38 9.73
CA ALA A 209 21.43 -1.02 10.12
C ALA A 209 20.16 -1.55 10.82
N ALA A 210 19.50 -0.73 11.64
CA ALA A 210 18.25 -1.09 12.29
C ALA A 210 17.09 -1.27 11.29
N ILE A 211 16.95 -0.35 10.34
CA ILE A 211 15.97 -0.44 9.24
C ILE A 211 16.26 -1.69 8.40
N TYR A 212 17.52 -1.96 8.07
CA TYR A 212 17.91 -3.16 7.33
C TYR A 212 17.50 -4.44 8.06
N ARG A 213 17.81 -4.58 9.35
CA ARG A 213 17.40 -5.76 10.13
C ARG A 213 15.88 -5.96 10.11
N LYS A 214 15.13 -4.87 10.22
CA LYS A 214 13.66 -4.87 10.23
C LYS A 214 13.04 -5.25 8.88
N TYR A 215 13.69 -4.87 7.79
CA TYR A 215 13.18 -4.99 6.42
C TYR A 215 14.08 -5.82 5.51
N ALA A 216 14.89 -6.74 6.04
CA ALA A 216 15.91 -7.47 5.27
C ALA A 216 15.32 -8.12 4.00
N TYR A 217 14.18 -8.80 4.14
CA TYR A 217 13.45 -9.36 3.00
C TYR A 217 13.09 -8.29 1.96
N LEU A 218 12.57 -7.14 2.39
CA LEU A 218 12.13 -6.09 1.47
C LEU A 218 13.31 -5.47 0.73
N PHE A 219 14.48 -5.33 1.36
CA PHE A 219 15.71 -4.93 0.68
C PHE A 219 16.07 -5.92 -0.44
N ASP A 220 16.13 -7.21 -0.12
CA ASP A 220 16.42 -8.24 -1.12
C ASP A 220 15.38 -8.29 -2.23
N PHE A 221 14.11 -8.12 -1.88
CA PHE A 221 13.00 -8.13 -2.84
C PHE A 221 12.97 -6.87 -3.72
N TYR A 222 13.32 -5.71 -3.17
CA TYR A 222 13.41 -4.43 -3.87
C TYR A 222 14.61 -4.38 -4.82
N GLU A 223 15.78 -4.87 -4.39
CA GLU A 223 17.02 -4.87 -5.18
C GLU A 223 17.05 -5.95 -6.27
N ARG A 224 16.55 -7.18 -6.00
CA ARG A 224 16.38 -8.20 -7.06
C ARG A 224 15.49 -7.74 -8.21
N TRP A 225 14.76 -6.65 -8.02
CA TRP A 225 13.90 -6.04 -9.01
C TRP A 225 14.45 -4.73 -9.60
N ARG A 226 15.68 -4.34 -9.26
CA ARG A 226 16.46 -3.31 -9.98
C ARG A 226 17.15 -3.87 -11.23
N ALA A 227 17.46 -5.16 -11.27
CA ALA A 227 18.08 -5.86 -12.39
C ALA A 227 17.04 -6.26 -13.45
#